data_AF-A0A7Y7NTT8-F1
#
_entry.id   AF-A0A7Y7NTT8-F1
#
_cell.length_a   1.000
_cell.length_b   1.000
_cell.length_c   1.000
_cell.angle_alpha   90.00
_cell.angle_beta   90.00
_cell.angle_gamma   90.00
#
_symmetry.space_group_name_H-M   'P 1'
#
loop_
_entity.id
_entity.type
_entity.pdbx_description
1 polymer ?
#
loop_
_entity_poly.entity_id
_entity_poly.type
_entity_poly.pdbx_seq_one_letter_code
_entity_poly.pdbx_strand_id
1 'polypeptide(L)'
;MFTKALLPILLSTIWISISEFFRNEFLLKSFWVDHYKKLGLIFPSEPVNGAIWGFWSLMFAIAIFIISKKFNLVQTFLLSWFVGFVLMWLVIGNMGVLPNGILLYAIPLSLIEAFVASFLIKKMS
;
A
#
# COMPACT_ATOMS: atom_id res chain seq x y z
N MET A 1 -13.11 14.80 19.55
CA MET A 1 -11.85 14.01 19.61
C MET A 1 -11.89 12.85 18.60
N PHE A 2 -12.95 12.04 18.58
CA PHE A 2 -13.16 10.96 17.59
C PHE A 2 -13.24 11.42 16.12
N THR A 3 -13.92 12.53 15.84
CA THR A 3 -14.04 13.08 14.47
C THR A 3 -12.70 13.55 13.88
N LYS A 4 -11.76 14.00 14.74
CA LYS A 4 -10.40 14.41 14.34
C LYS A 4 -9.49 13.23 13.97
N ALA A 5 -9.85 12.01 14.39
CA ALA A 5 -9.10 10.80 14.06
C ALA A 5 -9.73 10.03 12.89
N LEU A 6 -11.06 9.92 12.88
CA LEU A 6 -11.77 9.08 11.91
C LEU A 6 -11.66 9.59 10.48
N LEU A 7 -11.88 10.90 10.26
CA LEU A 7 -11.85 11.50 8.93
C LEU A 7 -10.49 11.34 8.21
N PRO A 8 -9.33 11.67 8.82
CA PRO A 8 -8.03 11.45 8.17
C PRO A 8 -7.75 9.99 7.83
N ILE A 9 -8.16 9.05 8.70
CA ILE A 9 -7.98 7.62 8.47
C ILE A 9 -8.82 7.18 7.27
N LEU A 10 -10.09 7.57 7.19
CA LEU A 10 -10.98 7.20 6.08
C LEU A 10 -10.50 7.78 4.75
N LEU A 11 -10.13 9.05 4.70
CA LEU A 11 -9.61 9.68 3.47
C LEU A 11 -8.30 9.03 3.01
N SER A 12 -7.40 8.72 3.96
CA SER A 12 -6.15 8.02 3.64
C SER A 12 -6.43 6.60 3.16
N THR A 13 -7.38 5.90 3.76
CA THR A 13 -7.80 4.55 3.32
C THR A 13 -8.34 4.56 1.90
N ILE A 14 -9.19 5.54 1.56
CA ILE A 14 -9.72 5.72 0.20
C ILE A 14 -8.58 5.99 -0.78
N TRP A 15 -7.68 6.91 -0.44
CA TRP A 15 -6.53 7.23 -1.27
C TRP A 15 -5.62 6.02 -1.54
N ILE A 16 -5.23 5.29 -0.48
CA ILE A 16 -4.40 4.08 -0.56
C ILE A 16 -5.12 3.03 -1.42
N SER A 17 -6.42 2.81 -1.19
CA SER A 17 -7.18 1.81 -1.95
C SER A 17 -7.29 2.13 -3.43
N ILE A 18 -7.49 3.40 -3.80
CA ILE A 18 -7.51 3.84 -5.21
C ILE A 18 -6.13 3.63 -5.85
N SER A 19 -5.07 3.98 -5.13
CA SER A 19 -3.69 3.82 -5.61
C SER A 19 -3.32 2.33 -5.79
N GLU A 20 -3.63 1.47 -4.82
CA GLU A 20 -3.44 0.02 -4.91
C GLU A 20 -4.22 -0.59 -6.06
N PHE A 21 -5.50 -0.21 -6.21
CA PHE A 21 -6.36 -0.73 -7.27
C PHE A 21 -5.84 -0.32 -8.64
N PHE A 22 -5.57 0.96 -8.86
CA PHE A 22 -5.04 1.44 -10.14
C PHE A 22 -3.70 0.76 -10.48
N ARG A 23 -2.80 0.66 -9.50
CA ARG A 23 -1.48 0.07 -9.71
C ARG A 23 -1.57 -1.43 -10.03
N ASN A 24 -2.31 -2.22 -9.25
CA ASN A 24 -2.31 -3.68 -9.41
C ASN A 24 -3.28 -4.19 -10.46
N GLU A 25 -4.45 -3.58 -10.58
CA GLU A 25 -5.51 -4.06 -11.47
C GLU A 25 -5.35 -3.52 -12.91
N PHE A 26 -4.88 -2.28 -13.05
CA PHE A 26 -4.75 -1.64 -14.36
C PHE A 26 -3.32 -1.65 -14.90
N LEU A 27 -2.34 -1.25 -14.09
CA LEU A 27 -0.96 -1.03 -14.58
C LEU A 27 -0.09 -2.31 -14.55
N LEU A 28 -0.19 -3.11 -13.49
CA LEU A 28 0.74 -4.22 -13.25
C LEU A 28 0.14 -5.62 -13.42
N LYS A 29 -1.14 -5.72 -13.79
CA LYS A 29 -1.85 -7.00 -13.84
C LYS A 29 -1.17 -8.04 -14.73
N SER A 30 -0.67 -7.63 -15.91
CA SER A 30 0.05 -8.51 -16.82
C SER A 30 1.33 -9.06 -16.20
N PHE A 31 2.12 -8.23 -15.52
CA PHE A 31 3.34 -8.65 -14.84
C PHE A 31 3.06 -9.73 -13.78
N TRP A 32 2.00 -9.55 -12.99
CA TRP A 32 1.57 -10.52 -11.99
C TRP A 32 1.13 -11.84 -12.62
N VAL A 33 0.22 -11.78 -13.60
CA VAL A 33 -0.33 -12.98 -14.27
C VAL A 33 0.77 -13.77 -14.98
N ASP A 34 1.66 -13.10 -15.72
CA ASP A 34 2.74 -13.76 -16.45
C ASP A 34 3.76 -14.41 -15.52
N HIS A 35 4.08 -13.76 -14.40
CA HIS A 35 4.99 -14.33 -13.39
C HIS A 35 4.38 -15.56 -12.72
N TYR A 36 3.13 -15.48 -12.27
CA TYR A 36 2.46 -16.62 -11.63
C TYR A 36 2.30 -17.79 -12.60
N LYS A 37 1.99 -17.51 -13.88
CA LYS A 37 1.95 -18.53 -14.93
C LYS A 37 3.30 -19.23 -15.11
N LYS A 38 4.43 -18.51 -15.06
CA LYS A 38 5.79 -19.10 -15.11
C LYS A 38 6.09 -19.96 -13.88
N LEU A 39 5.50 -19.65 -12.73
CA LEU A 39 5.57 -20.48 -11.52
C LEU A 39 4.63 -21.69 -11.55
N GLY A 40 3.81 -21.86 -12.60
CA GLY A 40 2.77 -22.89 -12.65
C GLY A 40 1.59 -22.62 -11.70
N LEU A 41 1.42 -21.37 -11.27
CA LEU A 41 0.37 -20.92 -10.35
C LEU A 41 -0.66 -20.05 -11.07
N ILE A 42 -1.86 -19.96 -10.50
CA ILE A 42 -2.90 -19.03 -10.94
C ILE A 42 -2.78 -17.77 -10.08
N PHE A 43 -2.69 -16.60 -10.71
CA PHE A 43 -2.65 -15.34 -9.99
C PHE A 43 -4.00 -15.08 -9.30
N PRO A 44 -4.03 -14.84 -7.98
CA PRO A 44 -5.27 -14.64 -7.25
C PRO A 44 -5.85 -13.24 -7.56
N SER A 45 -6.76 -13.14 -8.54
CA SER A 45 -7.42 -11.89 -8.95
C SER A 45 -8.94 -11.86 -8.76
N GLU A 46 -9.48 -12.68 -7.86
CA GLU A 46 -10.90 -12.66 -7.54
C GLU A 46 -11.29 -11.41 -6.74
N PRO A 47 -12.56 -10.95 -6.79
CA PRO A 47 -13.02 -9.78 -6.04
C PRO A 47 -12.72 -9.82 -4.54
N VAL A 48 -12.72 -11.01 -3.94
CA VAL A 48 -12.37 -11.21 -2.52
C VAL A 48 -10.93 -10.78 -2.22
N ASN A 49 -10.01 -10.94 -3.16
CA ASN A 49 -8.62 -10.52 -2.98
C ASN A 49 -8.50 -9.00 -3.03
N GLY A 50 -9.30 -8.34 -3.87
CA GLY A 50 -9.45 -6.89 -3.85
C GLY A 50 -9.98 -6.37 -2.50
N ALA A 51 -10.91 -7.10 -1.88
CA ALA A 51 -11.38 -6.76 -0.54
C ALA A 51 -10.28 -6.89 0.53
N ILE A 52 -9.40 -7.90 0.42
CA ILE A 52 -8.23 -8.04 1.29
C ILE A 52 -7.28 -6.84 1.13
N TRP A 53 -7.04 -6.38 -0.09
CA TRP A 53 -6.29 -5.14 -0.33
C TRP A 53 -6.94 -3.92 0.31
N GLY A 54 -8.26 -3.77 0.20
CA GLY A 54 -8.99 -2.70 0.87
C GLY A 54 -8.87 -2.75 2.40
N PHE A 55 -8.91 -3.94 2.99
CA PHE A 55 -8.68 -4.14 4.41
C PHE A 55 -7.24 -3.79 4.82
N TRP A 56 -6.26 -4.22 4.03
CA TRP A 56 -4.85 -3.84 4.21
C TRP A 56 -4.67 -2.32 4.18
N SER A 57 -5.32 -1.62 3.23
CA SER A 57 -5.29 -0.16 3.13
C SER A 57 -5.80 0.54 4.40
N LEU A 58 -6.88 0.02 4.99
CA LEU A 58 -7.41 0.53 6.25
C LEU A 58 -6.42 0.32 7.40
N MET A 59 -5.85 -0.88 7.53
CA MET A 59 -4.86 -1.19 8.56
C MET A 59 -3.62 -0.31 8.41
N PHE A 60 -3.17 -0.09 7.18
CA PHE A 60 -2.03 0.77 6.88
C PHE A 60 -2.33 2.23 7.23
N ALA A 61 -3.51 2.76 6.89
CA ALA A 61 -3.92 4.11 7.29
C ALA A 61 -3.97 4.29 8.83
N ILE A 62 -4.45 3.29 9.57
CA ILE A 62 -4.43 3.29 11.04
C ILE A 62 -2.99 3.31 11.56
N ALA A 63 -2.09 2.49 10.98
CA ALA A 63 -0.68 2.48 11.37
C ALA A 63 -0.02 3.84 11.13
N ILE A 64 -0.23 4.46 9.96
CA ILE A 64 0.25 5.82 9.65
C ILE A 64 -0.29 6.82 10.69
N PHE A 65 -1.56 6.73 11.05
CA PHE A 65 -2.16 7.61 12.07
C PHE A 65 -1.45 7.47 13.41
N ILE A 66 -1.22 6.25 13.90
CA ILE A 66 -0.53 6.00 15.18
C ILE A 66 0.90 6.55 15.13
N ILE A 67 1.63 6.27 14.05
CA ILE A 67 3.01 6.76 13.84
C ILE A 67 3.03 8.30 13.84
N SER A 68 2.08 8.93 13.15
CA SER A 68 2.03 10.40 13.02
C SER A 68 1.86 11.15 14.34
N LYS A 69 1.39 10.47 15.40
CA LYS A 69 1.28 11.09 16.74
C LYS A 69 2.63 11.32 17.41
N LYS A 70 3.67 10.60 16.99
CA LYS A 70 5.02 10.73 17.57
C LYS A 70 6.03 11.40 16.63
N PHE A 71 5.84 11.27 15.32
CA PHE A 71 6.83 11.66 14.33
C PHE A 71 6.40 12.86 13.48
N ASN A 72 7.37 13.55 12.88
CA ASN A 72 7.08 14.60 11.88
C ASN A 72 6.62 13.97 10.54
N LEU A 73 6.22 14.79 9.56
CA LEU A 73 5.68 14.30 8.29
C LEU A 73 6.67 13.39 7.55
N VAL A 74 7.92 13.80 7.39
CA VAL A 74 8.95 13.06 6.65
C VAL A 74 9.25 11.72 7.33
N GLN A 75 9.40 11.72 8.65
CA GLN A 75 9.60 10.51 9.45
C GLN A 75 8.40 9.57 9.35
N THR A 76 7.17 10.10 9.45
CA THR A 76 5.94 9.30 9.33
C THR A 76 5.86 8.66 7.96
N PHE A 77 6.11 9.44 6.90
CA PHE A 77 6.12 8.97 5.52
C PHE A 77 7.15 7.86 5.29
N LEU A 78 8.43 8.12 5.57
CA LEU A 78 9.50 7.17 5.28
C LEU A 78 9.36 5.90 6.12
N LEU A 79 9.01 6.02 7.40
CA LEU A 79 8.80 4.86 8.27
C LEU A 79 7.61 4.03 7.79
N SER A 80 6.48 4.68 7.46
CA SER A 80 5.29 3.99 6.99
C SER A 80 5.54 3.30 5.64
N TRP A 81 6.21 3.96 4.71
CA TRP A 81 6.59 3.36 3.43
C TRP A 81 7.49 2.15 3.62
N PHE A 82 8.49 2.26 4.50
CA PHE A 82 9.40 1.17 4.80
C PHE A 82 8.66 -0.05 5.37
N VAL A 83 7.83 0.14 6.40
CA VAL A 83 7.13 -0.99 7.04
C VAL A 83 5.98 -1.55 6.21
N GLY A 84 5.28 -0.69 5.45
CA GLY A 84 4.13 -1.10 4.62
C GLY A 84 4.53 -1.78 3.32
N PHE A 85 5.62 -1.32 2.68
CA PHE A 85 6.03 -1.82 1.36
C PHE A 85 7.34 -2.58 1.39
N VAL A 86 8.42 -1.95 1.86
CA VAL A 86 9.77 -2.53 1.73
C VAL A 86 9.85 -3.87 2.46
N LEU A 87 9.37 -3.93 3.71
CA LEU A 87 9.35 -5.19 4.47
C LEU A 87 8.49 -6.26 3.80
N MET A 88 7.34 -5.89 3.23
CA MET A 88 6.48 -6.82 2.48
C MET A 88 7.23 -7.36 1.27
N TRP A 89 7.81 -6.49 0.44
CA TRP A 89 8.55 -6.87 -0.78
C TRP A 89 9.75 -7.76 -0.48
N LEU A 90 10.45 -7.55 0.64
CA LEU A 90 11.53 -8.43 1.06
C LEU A 90 11.01 -9.86 1.30
N VAL A 91 9.87 -10.00 1.99
CA VAL A 91 9.29 -11.32 2.29
C VAL A 91 8.78 -12.00 1.01
N ILE A 92 7.98 -11.30 0.19
CA ILE A 92 7.42 -11.91 -1.04
C ILE A 92 8.48 -12.10 -2.14
N GLY A 93 9.53 -11.28 -2.14
CA GLY A 93 10.72 -11.46 -2.97
C GLY A 93 11.51 -12.70 -2.56
N ASN A 94 11.73 -12.89 -1.25
CA ASN A 94 12.37 -14.10 -0.72
C ASN A 94 11.56 -15.38 -1.05
N MET A 95 10.23 -15.30 -1.06
CA MET A 95 9.36 -16.41 -1.48
C MET A 95 9.34 -16.64 -3.00
N GLY A 96 9.99 -15.79 -3.79
CA GLY A 96 10.02 -15.89 -5.26
C GLY A 96 8.70 -15.54 -5.96
N VAL A 97 7.70 -15.04 -5.21
CA VAL A 97 6.37 -14.73 -5.77
C VAL A 97 6.25 -13.29 -6.28
N LEU A 98 7.23 -12.43 -5.98
CA LEU A 98 7.29 -11.05 -6.48
C LEU A 98 7.94 -10.99 -7.89
N PRO A 99 7.25 -10.44 -8.89
CA PRO A 99 7.87 -10.16 -10.19
C PRO A 99 8.80 -8.94 -10.07
N ASN A 100 10.12 -9.12 -10.25
CA ASN A 100 11.09 -8.03 -10.10
C ASN A 100 10.81 -6.81 -10.99
N GLY A 101 10.26 -7.02 -12.19
CA GLY A 101 9.91 -5.94 -13.13
C GLY A 101 8.84 -4.97 -12.60
N ILE A 102 8.03 -5.40 -11.64
CA ILE A 102 7.02 -4.54 -11.00
C ILE A 102 7.65 -3.41 -10.19
N LEU A 103 8.82 -3.64 -9.58
CA LEU A 103 9.45 -2.68 -8.66
C LEU A 103 9.75 -1.33 -9.31
N LEU A 104 10.02 -1.29 -10.62
CA LEU A 104 10.24 -0.06 -11.38
C LEU A 104 9.07 0.93 -11.24
N TYR A 105 7.85 0.41 -11.22
CA TYR A 105 6.63 1.21 -11.05
C TYR A 105 6.13 1.21 -9.60
N ALA A 106 6.29 0.10 -8.88
CA ALA A 106 5.80 -0.03 -7.50
C ALA A 106 6.52 0.90 -6.53
N ILE A 107 7.83 1.09 -6.67
CA ILE A 107 8.62 1.99 -5.82
C ILE A 107 8.12 3.44 -5.91
N PRO A 108 8.12 4.11 -7.09
CA PRO A 108 7.69 5.50 -7.17
C PRO A 108 6.21 5.68 -6.80
N LEU A 109 5.32 4.76 -7.20
CA LEU A 109 3.90 4.87 -6.89
C LEU A 109 3.62 4.67 -5.39
N SER A 110 4.25 3.69 -4.73
CA SER A 110 4.09 3.49 -3.28
C SER A 110 4.69 4.62 -2.44
N LEU A 111 5.76 5.28 -2.91
CA LEU A 111 6.29 6.48 -2.26
C LEU A 111 5.27 7.62 -2.29
N ILE A 112 4.65 7.88 -3.44
CA ILE A 112 3.59 8.89 -3.58
C ILE A 112 2.39 8.51 -2.69
N GLU A 113 2.00 7.24 -2.73
CA GLU A 113 0.88 6.71 -1.95
C GLU A 113 1.07 6.95 -0.45
N ALA A 114 2.21 6.50 0.10
CA ALA A 114 2.54 6.65 1.51
C ALA A 114 2.73 8.13 1.92
N PHE A 115 3.31 8.95 1.04
CA PHE A 115 3.49 10.38 1.31
C PHE A 115 2.15 11.11 1.41
N VAL A 116 1.26 10.93 0.44
CA VAL A 116 -0.05 11.60 0.42
C VAL A 116 -0.91 11.12 1.60
N ALA A 117 -0.92 9.81 1.92
CA ALA A 117 -1.61 9.30 3.11
C ALA A 117 -1.07 9.93 4.40
N SER A 118 0.26 10.00 4.54
CA SER A 118 0.91 10.65 5.70
C SER A 118 0.59 12.14 5.78
N PHE A 119 0.53 12.82 4.65
CA PHE A 119 0.16 14.23 4.56
C PHE A 119 -1.29 14.49 4.98
N LEU A 120 -2.24 13.70 4.45
CA LEU A 120 -3.66 13.78 4.82
C LEU A 120 -3.84 13.61 6.33
N ILE A 121 -3.22 12.57 6.90
CA ILE A 121 -3.26 12.30 8.34
C ILE A 121 -2.62 13.44 9.14
N LYS A 122 -1.44 13.93 8.76
CA LYS A 122 -0.74 14.97 9.53
C LYS A 122 -1.45 16.31 9.47
N LYS A 123 -2.08 16.63 8.34
CA LYS A 123 -2.78 17.90 8.12
C LYS A 123 -4.11 17.98 8.88
N MET A 124 -4.77 16.85 9.12
CA MET A 124 -6.16 16.80 9.61
C MET A 124 -6.31 16.24 11.03
N SER A 125 -5.25 15.70 11.64
CA SER A 125 -5.31 14.99 12.93
C SER A 125 -4.74 15.73 14.14
#